data_AF-B7RR31-F1
#
_entry.id   AF-B7RR31-F1
#
_cell.length_a   1.000
_cell.length_b   1.000
_cell.length_c   1.000
_cell.angle_alpha   90.00
_cell.angle_beta   90.00
_cell.angle_gamma   90.00
#
_symmetry.space_group_name_H-M   'P 1'
#
loop_
_entity.id
_entity.type
_entity.pdbx_description
1 polymer ?
#
loop_
_entity_poly.entity_id
_entity_poly.type
_entity_poly.pdbx_seq_one_letter_code
_entity_poly.pdbx_strand_id
1 'polypeptide(L)'
;MDLPQIDLMINATGMPMVRVAYEAEYTEIGPLIAAVPALVQPDHAQDAALAVNHLSEGFEYGVILDPQSFRAEYMAQYDAEEGANWQQGQPRLRDFGMPDLSLLAPPSIDDGTLVFFADDKYLGLAYHVTMSLSDPSPDYQPLPVAP
;
A
#
# COMPACT_ATOMS: atom_id res chain seq x y z
N MET A 1 12.72 3.39 19.51
CA MET A 1 13.09 1.98 19.70
C MET A 1 13.28 1.40 18.32
N ASP A 2 14.34 0.62 18.11
CA ASP A 2 14.55 -0.05 16.83
C ASP A 2 13.50 -1.14 16.63
N LEU A 3 13.05 -1.32 15.39
CA LEU A 3 12.17 -2.41 15.04
C LEU A 3 12.94 -3.74 15.04
N PRO A 4 12.31 -4.84 15.49
CA PRO A 4 12.81 -6.16 15.14
C PRO A 4 12.77 -6.37 13.62
N GLN A 5 13.52 -7.34 13.11
CA GLN A 5 13.39 -7.74 11.71
C GLN A 5 11.94 -8.11 11.40
N ILE A 6 11.41 -7.56 10.31
CA ILE A 6 10.08 -7.87 9.76
C ILE A 6 10.27 -8.43 8.36
N ASP A 7 9.80 -9.65 8.14
CA ASP A 7 9.79 -10.28 6.81
C ASP A 7 8.34 -10.44 6.32
N LEU A 8 8.06 -9.97 5.10
CA LEU A 8 6.78 -10.19 4.43
C LEU A 8 6.84 -11.51 3.66
N MET A 9 5.91 -12.41 3.93
CA MET A 9 5.95 -13.79 3.44
C MET A 9 4.57 -14.29 2.99
N ILE A 10 4.57 -15.39 2.25
CA ILE A 10 3.36 -16.18 2.00
C ILE A 10 3.53 -17.51 2.73
N ASN A 11 2.50 -17.95 3.44
CA ASN A 11 2.51 -19.25 4.11
C ASN A 11 2.30 -20.41 3.11
N ALA A 12 2.31 -21.65 3.60
CA ALA A 12 2.17 -22.83 2.74
C ALA A 12 0.82 -22.91 1.98
N THR A 13 -0.21 -22.16 2.40
CA THR A 13 -1.54 -22.15 1.77
C THR A 13 -1.73 -20.98 0.81
N GLY A 14 -0.69 -20.16 0.57
CA GLY A 14 -0.81 -19.01 -0.32
C GLY A 14 -1.33 -17.74 0.37
N MET A 15 -1.51 -17.74 1.69
CA MET A 15 -2.00 -16.56 2.41
C MET A 15 -0.86 -15.65 2.85
N PRO A 16 -1.05 -14.32 2.81
CA PRO A 16 -0.08 -13.38 3.34
C PRO A 16 0.18 -13.58 4.84
N MET A 17 1.44 -13.39 5.22
CA MET A 17 1.95 -13.58 6.56
C MET A 17 3.12 -12.62 6.82
N VAL A 18 3.24 -12.12 8.04
CA VAL A 18 4.37 -11.33 8.50
C VAL A 18 5.14 -12.12 9.56
N ARG A 19 6.44 -12.25 9.38
CA ARG A 19 7.33 -12.89 10.36
C ARG A 19 8.16 -11.84 11.09
N VAL A 20 8.21 -11.93 12.41
CA VAL A 20 8.91 -11.02 13.30
C VAL A 20 10.07 -11.74 13.98
N ALA A 21 11.25 -11.11 13.96
CA ALA A 21 12.47 -11.61 14.60
C ALA A 21 12.83 -13.06 14.22
N TYR A 22 12.47 -13.47 12.99
CA TYR A 22 12.67 -14.82 12.45
C TYR A 22 11.92 -15.96 13.16
N GLU A 23 11.04 -15.65 14.11
CA GLU A 23 10.41 -16.65 14.97
C GLU A 23 8.88 -16.59 14.96
N ALA A 24 8.30 -15.41 15.21
CA ALA A 24 6.86 -15.27 15.38
C ALA A 24 6.19 -14.92 14.06
N GLU A 25 5.09 -15.60 13.74
CA GLU A 25 4.35 -15.44 12.49
C GLU A 25 2.94 -14.92 12.76
N TYR A 26 2.51 -13.95 11.95
CA TYR A 26 1.22 -13.29 12.06
C TYR A 26 0.53 -13.27 10.71
N THR A 27 -0.75 -13.62 10.70
CA THR A 27 -1.63 -13.55 9.51
C THR A 27 -2.72 -12.49 9.67
N GLU A 28 -2.70 -11.74 10.78
CA GLU A 28 -3.69 -10.73 11.13
C GLU A 28 -2.99 -9.49 11.70
N ILE A 29 -3.52 -8.30 11.38
CA ILE A 29 -2.90 -7.02 11.71
C ILE A 29 -2.93 -6.75 13.23
N GLY A 30 -4.08 -6.96 13.88
CA GLY A 30 -4.26 -6.71 15.30
C GLY A 30 -3.25 -7.48 16.18
N PRO A 31 -3.13 -8.82 16.01
CA PRO A 31 -2.11 -9.61 16.70
C PRO A 31 -0.66 -9.15 16.44
N LEU A 32 -0.34 -8.74 15.21
CA LEU A 32 0.99 -8.20 14.87
C LEU A 32 1.28 -6.90 15.65
N ILE A 33 0.36 -5.94 15.63
CA ILE A 33 0.52 -4.65 16.32
C ILE A 33 0.62 -4.85 17.84
N ALA A 34 -0.18 -5.76 18.40
CA ALA A 34 -0.12 -6.08 19.82
C ALA A 34 1.24 -6.69 20.23
N ALA A 35 1.85 -7.48 19.36
CA ALA A 35 3.16 -8.10 19.59
C ALA A 35 4.34 -7.16 19.33
N VAL A 36 4.19 -6.23 18.38
CA VAL A 36 5.22 -5.25 18.01
C VAL A 36 4.66 -3.82 18.11
N PRO A 37 4.42 -3.28 19.32
CA PRO A 37 3.86 -1.92 19.47
C PRO A 37 4.76 -0.82 18.88
N ALA A 38 6.06 -1.11 18.70
CA ALA A 38 6.99 -0.22 18.02
C ALA A 38 6.65 -0.02 16.53
N LEU A 39 5.99 -1.00 15.89
CA LEU A 39 5.62 -0.94 14.46
C LEU A 39 4.74 0.27 14.16
N VAL A 40 3.87 0.65 15.08
CA VAL A 40 2.90 1.73 14.89
C VAL A 40 3.37 3.07 15.46
N GLN A 41 4.68 3.26 15.60
CA GLN A 41 5.27 4.55 15.94
C GLN A 41 5.53 5.38 14.67
N PRO A 42 5.46 6.72 14.72
CA PRO A 42 5.63 7.58 13.55
C PRO A 42 6.92 7.33 12.74
N ASP A 43 8.03 7.06 13.42
CA ASP A 43 9.32 6.78 12.77
C ASP A 43 9.34 5.49 11.93
N HIS A 44 8.32 4.64 12.11
CA HIS A 44 8.20 3.31 11.52
C HIS A 44 6.99 3.19 10.58
N ALA A 45 6.42 4.32 10.15
CA ALA A 45 5.21 4.34 9.32
C ALA A 45 5.36 3.58 7.99
N GLN A 46 6.56 3.56 7.41
CA GLN A 46 6.83 2.79 6.18
C GLN A 46 6.73 1.28 6.42
N ASP A 47 7.37 0.78 7.47
CA ASP A 47 7.31 -0.63 7.85
C ASP A 47 5.88 -1.04 8.24
N ALA A 48 5.15 -0.16 8.92
CA ALA A 48 3.75 -0.36 9.24
C ALA A 48 2.89 -0.50 7.98
N ALA A 49 3.02 0.43 7.03
CA ALA A 49 2.29 0.39 5.76
C ALA A 49 2.58 -0.89 4.98
N LEU A 50 3.85 -1.30 4.89
CA LEU A 50 4.26 -2.53 4.21
C LEU A 50 3.63 -3.77 4.85
N ALA A 51 3.71 -3.90 6.18
CA ALA A 51 3.14 -5.04 6.89
C ALA A 51 1.59 -5.08 6.81
N VAL A 52 0.94 -3.93 6.97
CA VAL A 52 -0.52 -3.79 6.90
C VAL A 52 -1.03 -4.10 5.50
N ASN A 53 -0.44 -3.49 4.46
CA ASN A 53 -0.81 -3.76 3.07
C ASN A 53 -0.66 -5.23 2.73
N HIS A 54 0.47 -5.84 3.11
CA HIS A 54 0.72 -7.24 2.84
C HIS A 54 -0.31 -8.16 3.51
N LEU A 55 -0.66 -7.92 4.78
CA LEU A 55 -1.66 -8.74 5.48
C LEU A 55 -3.08 -8.57 4.92
N SER A 56 -3.41 -7.43 4.33
CA SER A 56 -4.73 -7.16 3.74
C SER A 56 -4.87 -7.64 2.30
N GLU A 57 -3.94 -7.23 1.43
CA GLU A 57 -4.04 -7.36 -0.03
C GLU A 57 -2.92 -8.25 -0.62
N GLY A 58 -2.03 -8.78 0.22
CA GLY A 58 -0.89 -9.58 -0.23
C GLY A 58 0.00 -8.80 -1.20
N PHE A 59 0.20 -9.37 -2.39
CA PHE A 59 0.97 -8.76 -3.47
C PHE A 59 0.11 -8.18 -4.59
N GLU A 60 -1.22 -8.14 -4.43
CA GLU A 60 -2.12 -7.51 -5.40
C GLU A 60 -1.96 -5.99 -5.37
N TYR A 61 -1.61 -5.43 -4.21
CA TYR A 61 -1.32 -4.02 -4.00
C TYR A 61 0.13 -3.83 -3.54
N GLY A 62 0.78 -2.77 -3.98
CA GLY A 62 2.09 -2.34 -3.47
C GLY A 62 2.00 -1.01 -2.75
N VAL A 63 2.83 -0.81 -1.71
CA VAL A 63 2.90 0.49 -1.03
C VAL A 63 3.74 1.46 -1.87
N ILE A 64 3.21 2.66 -2.10
CA ILE A 64 3.92 3.76 -2.78
C ILE A 64 4.86 4.42 -1.76
N LEU A 65 6.10 3.95 -1.69
CA LEU A 65 7.13 4.48 -0.77
C LEU A 65 7.81 5.75 -1.29
N ASP A 66 7.91 5.90 -2.61
CA ASP A 66 8.42 7.10 -3.29
C ASP A 66 7.33 7.73 -4.17
N PRO A 67 6.56 8.69 -3.60
CA PRO A 67 5.53 9.41 -4.34
C PRO A 67 6.02 10.17 -5.57
N GLN A 68 7.30 10.57 -5.64
CA GLN A 68 7.80 11.32 -6.79
C GLN A 68 8.11 10.37 -7.94
N SER A 69 8.79 9.26 -7.66
CA SER A 69 9.07 8.23 -8.66
C SER A 69 7.77 7.64 -9.21
N PHE A 70 6.80 7.31 -8.35
CA PHE A 70 5.50 6.80 -8.80
C PHE A 70 4.77 7.80 -9.71
N ARG A 71 4.76 9.10 -9.38
CA ARG A 71 4.15 10.13 -10.24
C ARG A 71 4.78 10.16 -11.63
N ALA A 72 6.10 10.11 -11.69
CA ALA A 72 6.83 10.14 -12.95
C ALA A 72 6.50 8.92 -13.82
N GLU A 73 6.49 7.73 -13.22
CA GLU A 73 6.15 6.47 -13.90
C GLU A 73 4.69 6.45 -14.37
N TYR A 74 3.76 6.86 -13.50
CA TYR A 74 2.33 6.94 -13.82
C TYR A 74 2.09 7.89 -15.01
N MET A 75 2.66 9.10 -14.98
CA MET A 75 2.50 10.07 -16.06
C MET A 75 3.13 9.57 -17.37
N ALA A 76 4.30 8.95 -17.30
CA ALA A 76 4.94 8.37 -18.49
C ALA A 76 4.08 7.29 -19.15
N GLN A 77 3.47 6.41 -18.35
CA GLN A 77 2.54 5.39 -18.83
C GLN A 77 1.25 6.03 -19.38
N TYR A 78 0.66 6.96 -18.64
CA TYR A 78 -0.56 7.66 -19.04
C TYR A 78 -0.37 8.38 -20.39
N ASP A 79 0.75 9.05 -20.61
CA ASP A 79 1.06 9.73 -21.87
C ASP A 79 1.34 8.76 -23.02
N ALA A 80 2.00 7.63 -22.74
CA ALA A 80 2.28 6.59 -23.74
C ALA A 80 1.01 5.90 -24.27
N GLU A 81 -0.08 5.89 -23.50
CA GLU A 81 -1.37 5.36 -23.91
C GLU A 81 -2.13 6.28 -24.87
N GLU A 82 -1.68 7.53 -25.05
CA GLU A 82 -2.30 8.47 -25.99
C GLU A 82 -2.16 7.98 -27.44
N GLY A 83 -3.30 7.81 -28.12
CA GLY A 83 -3.33 7.31 -29.49
C GLY A 83 -3.03 5.81 -29.62
N ALA A 84 -2.78 5.09 -28.53
CA ALA A 84 -2.63 3.65 -28.55
C ALA A 84 -3.98 2.97 -28.83
N ASN A 85 -3.98 1.93 -29.67
CA ASN A 85 -5.17 1.12 -29.92
C ASN A 85 -5.57 0.36 -28.66
N TRP A 86 -6.87 0.30 -28.37
CA TRP A 86 -7.40 -0.52 -27.30
C TRP A 86 -7.05 -2.01 -27.52
N GLN A 87 -6.66 -2.70 -26.46
CA GLN A 87 -6.36 -4.14 -26.47
C GLN A 87 -7.18 -4.85 -25.39
N GLN A 88 -7.84 -5.94 -25.76
CA GLN A 88 -8.64 -6.71 -24.81
C GLN A 88 -7.77 -7.29 -23.70
N GLY A 89 -8.19 -7.10 -22.44
CA GLY A 89 -7.49 -7.64 -21.28
C GLY A 89 -6.26 -6.83 -20.84
N GLN A 90 -5.99 -5.68 -21.47
CA GLN A 90 -4.99 -4.72 -21.03
C GLN A 90 -5.68 -3.45 -20.55
N PRO A 91 -5.85 -3.28 -19.22
CA PRO A 91 -6.28 -2.02 -18.65
C PRO A 91 -5.35 -0.88 -19.10
N ARG A 92 -5.93 0.28 -19.39
CA ARG A 92 -5.19 1.52 -19.66
C ARG A 92 -5.52 2.51 -18.56
N LEU A 93 -4.53 3.20 -18.03
CA LEU A 93 -4.73 4.25 -17.03
C LEU A 93 -5.72 5.31 -17.53
N ARG A 94 -5.64 5.68 -18.81
CA ARG A 94 -6.55 6.64 -19.44
C ARG A 94 -8.04 6.24 -19.41
N ASP A 95 -8.35 4.94 -19.32
CA ASP A 95 -9.75 4.48 -19.24
C ASP A 95 -10.40 4.79 -17.88
N PHE A 96 -9.62 5.17 -16.87
CA PHE A 96 -10.08 5.50 -15.51
C PHE A 96 -10.03 7.00 -15.19
N GLY A 97 -9.58 7.84 -16.12
CA GLY A 97 -9.36 9.27 -15.91
C GLY A 97 -8.03 9.59 -15.22
N MET A 98 -7.72 10.88 -15.05
CA MET A 98 -6.49 11.34 -14.38
C MET A 98 -6.73 11.53 -12.88
N PRO A 99 -6.17 10.69 -12.00
CA PRO A 99 -6.25 10.89 -10.56
C PRO A 99 -5.49 12.15 -10.12
N ASP A 100 -5.92 12.75 -9.02
CA ASP A 100 -5.17 13.82 -8.36
C ASP A 100 -3.92 13.26 -7.65
N LEU A 101 -2.86 13.05 -8.43
CA LEU A 101 -1.59 12.56 -7.92
C LEU A 101 -0.90 13.57 -6.98
N SER A 102 -1.35 14.82 -6.89
CA SER A 102 -0.77 15.78 -5.94
C SER A 102 -0.96 15.34 -4.49
N LEU A 103 -1.96 14.51 -4.22
CA LEU A 103 -2.27 13.97 -2.89
C LEU A 103 -1.25 12.95 -2.38
N LEU A 104 -0.47 12.29 -3.25
CA LEU A 104 0.45 11.24 -2.83
C LEU A 104 1.50 11.75 -1.84
N ALA A 105 1.65 11.06 -0.72
CA ALA A 105 2.63 11.36 0.32
C ALA A 105 3.29 10.07 0.81
N PRO A 106 4.48 10.14 1.43
CA PRO A 106 5.05 8.98 2.10
C PRO A 106 4.12 8.46 3.21
N PRO A 107 4.19 7.16 3.56
CA PRO A 107 3.46 6.64 4.71
C PRO A 107 3.69 7.47 5.98
N SER A 108 2.63 7.69 6.74
CA SER A 108 2.64 8.49 7.96
C SER A 108 1.72 7.88 9.01
N ILE A 109 2.04 8.11 10.28
CA ILE A 109 1.17 7.77 11.41
C ILE A 109 0.94 9.04 12.21
N ASP A 110 -0.29 9.53 12.18
CA ASP A 110 -0.71 10.74 12.89
C ASP A 110 -2.01 10.47 13.67
N ASP A 111 -2.07 10.96 14.91
CA ASP A 111 -3.25 10.88 15.78
C ASP A 111 -3.89 9.47 15.88
N GLY A 112 -3.06 8.43 15.88
CA GLY A 112 -3.52 7.05 15.98
C GLY A 112 -4.09 6.47 14.69
N THR A 113 -3.79 7.08 13.54
CA THR A 113 -4.18 6.61 12.21
C THR A 113 -2.95 6.42 11.33
N LEU A 114 -2.82 5.25 10.71
CA LEU A 114 -1.86 5.00 9.64
C LEU A 114 -2.47 5.47 8.32
N VAL A 115 -1.74 6.32 7.60
CA VAL A 115 -2.09 6.82 6.27
C VAL A 115 -0.97 6.47 5.31
N PHE A 116 -1.31 5.82 4.19
CA PHE A 116 -0.37 5.56 3.12
C PHE A 116 -1.09 5.52 1.77
N PHE A 117 -0.32 5.39 0.69
CA PHE A 117 -0.87 5.18 -0.63
C PHE A 117 -0.40 3.84 -1.17
N ALA A 118 -1.28 3.17 -1.89
CA ALA A 118 -1.00 1.88 -2.51
C ALA A 118 -1.30 1.93 -4.01
N ASP A 119 -0.58 1.13 -4.80
CA ASP A 119 -0.85 0.92 -6.20
C ASP A 119 -1.39 -0.49 -6.44
N ASP A 120 -2.54 -0.59 -7.09
CA ASP A 120 -3.08 -1.85 -7.61
C ASP A 120 -2.14 -2.35 -8.72
N LYS A 121 -1.50 -3.51 -8.53
CA LYS A 121 -0.48 -4.03 -9.46
C LYS A 121 -1.08 -4.54 -10.77
N TYR A 122 -2.38 -4.78 -10.83
CA TYR A 122 -3.06 -5.18 -12.04
C TYR A 122 -3.55 -3.97 -12.86
N LEU A 123 -4.18 -3.00 -12.20
CA LEU A 123 -4.76 -1.82 -12.86
C LEU A 123 -3.79 -0.64 -13.00
N GLY A 124 -2.74 -0.58 -12.16
CA GLY A 124 -1.83 0.55 -12.05
C GLY A 124 -2.43 1.79 -11.37
N LEU A 125 -3.60 1.64 -10.72
CA LEU A 125 -4.31 2.74 -10.09
C LEU A 125 -3.81 2.99 -8.67
N ALA A 126 -3.77 4.25 -8.27
CA ALA A 126 -3.40 4.66 -6.93
C ALA A 126 -4.61 4.75 -6.00
N TYR A 127 -4.42 4.28 -4.78
CA TYR A 127 -5.40 4.27 -3.70
C TYR A 127 -4.83 5.02 -2.49
N HIS A 128 -5.68 5.81 -1.84
CA HIS A 128 -5.46 6.34 -0.51
C HIS A 128 -5.93 5.31 0.52
N VAL A 129 -5.05 4.98 1.46
CA VAL A 129 -5.30 3.96 2.47
C VAL A 129 -5.25 4.58 3.86
N THR A 130 -6.32 4.39 4.62
CA THR A 130 -6.39 4.83 6.02
C THR A 130 -6.73 3.67 6.93
N MET A 131 -6.06 3.58 8.08
CA MET A 131 -6.33 2.55 9.07
C MET A 131 -6.23 3.13 10.48
N SER A 132 -7.29 2.97 11.28
CA SER A 132 -7.24 3.29 12.70
C SER A 132 -6.37 2.28 13.46
N LEU A 133 -5.47 2.73 14.31
CA LEU A 133 -4.65 1.85 15.15
C LEU A 133 -5.47 1.19 16.29
N SER A 134 -6.63 1.75 16.65
CA SER A 134 -7.52 1.17 17.66
C SER A 134 -8.44 0.08 17.11
N ASP A 135 -8.70 0.12 15.79
CA ASP A 135 -9.51 -0.85 15.06
C ASP A 135 -8.85 -1.10 13.70
N PRO A 136 -7.83 -1.99 13.65
CA PRO A 136 -6.91 -2.09 12.53
C PRO A 136 -7.54 -2.82 11.33
N SER A 137 -8.42 -2.11 10.63
CA SER A 137 -9.03 -2.49 9.37
C SER A 137 -8.74 -1.41 8.33
N PRO A 138 -7.79 -1.61 7.40
CA PRO A 138 -7.47 -0.60 6.40
C PRO A 138 -8.61 -0.44 5.40
N ASP A 139 -8.89 0.81 5.04
CA ASP A 139 -9.85 1.21 4.02
C ASP A 139 -9.11 1.75 2.79
N TYR A 140 -9.36 1.14 1.63
CA TYR A 140 -8.72 1.49 0.36
C TYR A 140 -9.69 2.29 -0.49
N GLN A 141 -9.39 3.56 -0.71
CA GLN A 141 -10.19 4.44 -1.55
C GLN A 141 -9.39 4.87 -2.79
N PRO A 142 -9.92 4.67 -4.01
CA PRO A 142 -9.23 5.14 -5.21
C PRO A 142 -9.06 6.65 -5.14
N LEU A 143 -7.93 7.15 -5.65
CA LEU A 143 -7.71 8.60 -5.66
C LEU A 143 -8.80 9.30 -6.48
N PRO A 144 -9.26 10.48 -6.02
CA PRO A 144 -10.26 11.25 -6.75
C PRO A 144 -9.70 11.64 -8.12
N VAL A 145 -10.52 11.46 -9.15
CA VAL A 145 -10.22 11.90 -10.51
C VAL A 145 -10.53 13.39 -10.61
N ALA A 146 -9.59 14.17 -11.12
CA ALA A 146 -9.85 15.59 -11.38
C ALA A 146 -10.97 15.72 -12.44
N PRO A 147 -11.95 16.63 -12.24
CA PRO A 147 -13.08 16.81 -13.17
C PRO A 147 -12.68 17.34 -14.54
#